data_AF-A0A1E4L5P4-F1
#
_entry.id   AF-A0A1E4L5P4-F1
#
_cell.length_a   1.000
_cell.length_b   1.000
_cell.length_c   1.000
_cell.angle_alpha   90.00
_cell.angle_beta   90.00
_cell.angle_gamma   90.00
#
_symmetry.space_group_name_H-M   'P 1'
#
loop_
_entity.id
_entity.type
_entity.pdbx_description
1 polymer ?
#
loop_
_entity_poly.entity_id
_entity_poly.type
_entity_poly.pdbx_seq_one_letter_code
_entity_poly.pdbx_strand_id
1 'polypeptide(L)'
;MAQLPPAVEQVLRVHAAFIHTVVNALRDRSQLPDLLKQLDAAEQAGWARLVGALRHVVDGRRDPSIKLGLDEEDAILLDAILRGIDNPATLPPLDAQPDGSAAAPGLAALIDAAARGDAQAMSVLANMAEQMMKAGGDMALLGGRMRRLVNGERDADPLAAGMGPLGRELLISLLDELARLRPQ
;
A
#
# COMPACT_ATOMS: atom_id res chain seq x y z
N MET A 1 3.65 -8.90 -24.42
CA MET A 1 2.78 -8.38 -23.34
C MET A 1 2.45 -6.95 -23.71
N ALA A 2 1.18 -6.62 -23.98
CA ALA A 2 0.81 -5.25 -24.32
C ALA A 2 0.97 -4.41 -23.05
N GLN A 3 1.96 -3.51 -23.04
CA GLN A 3 2.13 -2.54 -21.96
C GLN A 3 0.92 -1.60 -21.99
N LEU A 4 0.25 -1.44 -20.84
CA LEU A 4 -0.84 -0.50 -20.72
C LEU A 4 -0.27 0.93 -20.85
N PRO A 5 -1.04 1.90 -21.36
CA PRO A 5 -0.59 3.28 -21.36
C PRO A 5 -0.22 3.73 -19.93
N PRO A 6 0.84 4.52 -19.72
CA PRO A 6 1.30 4.93 -18.39
C PRO A 6 0.21 5.58 -17.52
N ALA A 7 -0.73 6.31 -18.15
CA ALA A 7 -1.87 6.92 -17.45
C ALA A 7 -2.84 5.87 -16.87
N VAL A 8 -3.06 4.78 -17.59
CA VAL A 8 -3.95 3.68 -17.16
C VAL A 8 -3.34 2.94 -15.99
N GLU A 9 -2.04 2.66 -16.02
CA GLU A 9 -1.33 2.02 -14.90
C GLU A 9 -1.37 2.90 -13.64
N GLN A 10 -1.21 4.21 -13.78
CA GLN A 10 -1.28 5.14 -12.66
C GLN A 10 -2.66 5.15 -11.99
N VAL A 11 -3.75 5.20 -12.78
CA VAL A 11 -5.13 5.13 -12.29
C VAL A 11 -5.37 3.83 -11.53
N LEU A 12 -4.98 2.69 -12.13
CA LEU A 12 -5.15 1.38 -11.51
C LEU A 12 -4.36 1.23 -10.20
N ARG A 13 -3.18 1.83 -10.12
CA ARG A 13 -2.34 1.84 -8.92
C ARG A 13 -2.96 2.67 -7.81
N VAL A 14 -3.40 3.89 -8.12
CA VAL A 14 -4.05 4.79 -7.14
C VAL A 14 -5.29 4.14 -6.51
N HIS A 15 -6.07 3.41 -7.32
CA HIS A 15 -7.31 2.78 -6.87
C HIS A 15 -7.20 1.29 -6.59
N ALA A 16 -5.98 0.74 -6.49
CA ALA A 16 -5.78 -0.70 -6.29
C ALA A 16 -6.50 -1.21 -5.03
N ALA A 17 -6.43 -0.48 -3.92
CA ALA A 17 -7.10 -0.83 -2.66
C ALA A 17 -8.61 -1.00 -2.83
N PHE A 18 -9.24 -0.11 -3.61
CA PHE A 18 -10.65 -0.16 -3.90
C PHE A 18 -11.00 -1.37 -4.78
N ILE A 19 -10.24 -1.60 -5.86
CA ILE A 19 -10.43 -2.74 -6.79
C ILE A 19 -10.37 -4.07 -6.03
N HIS A 20 -9.39 -4.23 -5.13
CA HIS A 20 -9.27 -5.44 -4.30
C HIS A 20 -10.44 -5.60 -3.33
N THR A 21 -10.89 -4.52 -2.69
CA THR A 21 -12.03 -4.56 -1.77
C THR A 21 -13.29 -5.08 -2.47
N VAL A 22 -13.58 -4.57 -3.66
CA VAL A 22 -14.73 -5.01 -4.46
C VAL A 22 -14.60 -6.49 -4.84
N VAL A 23 -13.45 -6.90 -5.39
CA VAL A 23 -13.24 -8.28 -5.85
C VAL A 23 -13.30 -9.28 -4.70
N ASN A 24 -12.73 -8.94 -3.55
CA ASN A 24 -12.77 -9.79 -2.36
C ASN A 24 -14.18 -9.91 -1.80
N ALA A 25 -14.95 -8.82 -1.74
CA ALA A 25 -16.34 -8.88 -1.27
C ALA A 25 -17.28 -9.64 -2.22
N LEU A 26 -16.98 -9.68 -3.52
CA LEU A 26 -17.72 -10.52 -4.47
C LEU A 26 -17.38 -12.00 -4.34
N ARG A 27 -16.15 -12.34 -3.92
CA ARG A 27 -15.72 -13.71 -3.62
C ARG A 27 -16.22 -14.18 -2.26
N ASP A 28 -16.16 -13.30 -1.26
CA ASP A 28 -16.64 -13.53 0.11
C ASP A 28 -17.87 -12.66 0.38
N ARG A 29 -19.05 -13.25 0.17
CA ARG A 29 -20.32 -12.57 0.35
C ARG A 29 -20.59 -12.08 1.77
N SER A 30 -19.81 -12.52 2.77
CA SER A 30 -19.92 -11.97 4.13
C SER A 30 -19.49 -10.50 4.20
N GLN A 31 -18.66 -10.03 3.26
CA GLN A 31 -18.17 -8.65 3.19
C GLN A 31 -19.05 -7.73 2.33
N LEU A 32 -20.07 -8.27 1.64
CA LEU A 32 -20.99 -7.47 0.81
C LEU A 32 -21.70 -6.35 1.59
N PRO A 33 -22.21 -6.54 2.83
CA PRO A 33 -22.87 -5.47 3.57
C PRO A 33 -21.96 -4.26 3.80
N ASP A 34 -20.66 -4.50 4.07
CA ASP A 34 -19.70 -3.42 4.28
C ASP A 34 -19.26 -2.78 2.95
N LEU A 35 -19.13 -3.56 1.87
CA LEU A 35 -18.94 -3.02 0.53
C LEU A 35 -20.09 -2.08 0.14
N LEU A 36 -21.35 -2.46 0.38
CA LEU A 36 -22.51 -1.63 0.04
C LEU A 36 -22.49 -0.29 0.78
N LYS A 37 -22.10 -0.26 2.06
CA LYS A 37 -21.93 1.00 2.81
C LYS A 37 -20.83 1.88 2.21
N GLN A 38 -19.72 1.28 1.77
CA GLN A 38 -18.64 2.02 1.12
C GLN A 38 -19.10 2.59 -0.23
N LEU A 39 -19.88 1.82 -1.00
CA LEU A 39 -20.49 2.28 -2.25
C LEU A 39 -21.47 3.43 -2.01
N ASP A 40 -22.30 3.37 -0.96
CA ASP A 40 -23.20 4.48 -0.60
C ASP A 40 -22.42 5.77 -0.26
N ALA A 41 -21.30 5.64 0.46
CA ALA A 41 -20.43 6.77 0.77
C ALA A 41 -19.74 7.33 -0.50
N ALA A 42 -19.27 6.45 -1.38
CA ALA A 42 -18.65 6.84 -2.65
C ALA A 42 -19.65 7.56 -3.58
N GLU A 43 -20.90 7.09 -3.61
CA GLU A 43 -21.99 7.73 -4.36
C GLU A 43 -22.21 9.18 -3.91
N GLN A 44 -22.21 9.42 -2.60
CA GLN A 44 -22.29 10.77 -2.01
C GLN A 44 -21.05 11.62 -2.29
N ALA A 45 -19.89 11.00 -2.45
CA ALA A 45 -18.62 11.65 -2.82
C ALA A 45 -18.52 11.97 -4.33
N GLY A 46 -19.57 11.73 -5.11
CA GLY A 46 -19.63 12.05 -6.54
C GLY A 46 -19.36 10.88 -7.47
N TRP A 47 -19.19 9.66 -6.95
CA TRP A 47 -18.88 8.46 -7.74
C TRP A 47 -20.13 7.67 -8.15
N ALA A 48 -21.28 8.34 -8.24
CA ALA A 48 -22.58 7.71 -8.44
C ALA A 48 -22.66 6.82 -9.70
N ARG A 49 -21.94 7.19 -10.78
CA ARG A 49 -21.93 6.41 -12.02
C ARG A 49 -21.19 5.09 -11.88
N LEU A 50 -19.97 5.11 -11.33
CA LEU A 50 -19.22 3.89 -11.02
C LEU A 50 -19.97 3.02 -10.02
N VAL A 51 -20.53 3.61 -8.97
CA VAL A 51 -21.31 2.87 -7.96
C VAL A 51 -22.51 2.16 -8.59
N GLY A 52 -23.25 2.84 -9.47
CA GLY A 52 -24.35 2.21 -10.22
C GLY A 52 -23.90 1.00 -11.02
N ALA A 53 -22.77 1.11 -11.75
CA ALA A 53 -22.19 -0.01 -12.48
C ALA A 53 -21.74 -1.14 -11.55
N LEU A 54 -21.11 -0.82 -10.41
CA LEU A 54 -20.67 -1.82 -9.43
C LEU A 54 -21.83 -2.53 -8.74
N ARG A 55 -22.96 -1.87 -8.50
CA ARG A 55 -24.18 -2.54 -8.01
C ARG A 55 -24.67 -3.59 -9.01
N HIS A 56 -24.65 -3.29 -10.31
CA HIS A 56 -24.94 -4.31 -11.33
C HIS A 56 -23.94 -5.47 -11.31
N VAL A 57 -22.66 -5.19 -11.02
CA VAL A 57 -21.66 -6.23 -10.79
C VAL A 57 -21.93 -7.02 -9.49
N VAL A 58 -22.44 -6.41 -8.43
CA VAL A 58 -22.87 -7.16 -7.24
C VAL A 58 -24.06 -8.09 -7.57
N ASP A 59 -24.99 -7.62 -8.41
CA ASP A 59 -26.20 -8.35 -8.81
C ASP A 59 -25.99 -9.49 -9.83
N GLY A 60 -24.76 -9.70 -10.32
CA GLY A 60 -24.47 -10.79 -11.27
C GLY A 60 -24.41 -10.37 -12.76
N ARG A 61 -24.64 -9.10 -13.10
CA ARG A 61 -24.49 -8.58 -14.49
C ARG A 61 -23.05 -8.23 -14.86
N ARG A 62 -22.59 -8.71 -16.02
CA ARG A 62 -21.20 -8.60 -16.57
C ARG A 62 -21.20 -8.08 -18.01
N ASP A 63 -22.38 -7.76 -18.54
CA ASP A 63 -22.55 -7.38 -19.93
C ASP A 63 -21.93 -6.01 -20.23
N PRO A 64 -21.54 -5.70 -21.48
CA PRO A 64 -20.88 -4.44 -21.81
C PRO A 64 -21.71 -3.18 -21.53
N SER A 65 -23.04 -3.31 -21.35
CA SER A 65 -23.92 -2.16 -21.15
C SER A 65 -23.69 -1.48 -19.79
N ILE A 66 -23.10 -2.20 -18.82
CA ILE A 66 -22.74 -1.63 -17.50
C ILE A 66 -21.69 -0.52 -17.58
N LYS A 67 -20.97 -0.41 -18.71
CA LYS A 67 -19.99 0.65 -18.96
C LYS A 67 -20.60 1.92 -19.56
N LEU A 68 -21.86 1.86 -19.99
CA LEU A 68 -22.50 3.00 -20.66
C LEU A 68 -22.63 4.18 -19.70
N GLY A 69 -22.03 5.31 -20.10
CA GLY A 69 -22.07 6.55 -19.31
C GLY A 69 -20.96 6.69 -18.27
N LEU A 70 -20.07 5.70 -18.13
CA LEU A 70 -18.84 5.85 -17.37
C LEU A 70 -17.86 6.76 -18.11
N ASP A 71 -17.07 7.51 -17.37
CA ASP A 71 -15.91 8.18 -17.94
C ASP A 71 -14.76 7.17 -18.17
N GLU A 72 -13.65 7.65 -18.75
CA GLU A 72 -12.52 6.79 -19.08
C GLU A 72 -11.90 6.15 -17.83
N GLU A 73 -11.82 6.89 -16.73
CA GLU A 73 -11.26 6.42 -15.46
C GLU A 73 -12.16 5.32 -14.86
N ASP A 74 -13.45 5.57 -14.74
CA ASP A 74 -14.46 4.63 -14.25
C ASP A 74 -14.51 3.36 -15.11
N ALA A 75 -14.38 3.50 -16.43
CA ALA A 75 -14.34 2.35 -17.34
C ALA A 75 -13.09 1.49 -17.10
N ILE A 76 -11.92 2.11 -16.89
CA ILE A 76 -10.67 1.43 -16.55
C ILE A 76 -10.81 0.66 -15.23
N LEU A 77 -11.34 1.31 -14.19
CA LEU A 77 -11.61 0.72 -12.87
C LEU A 77 -12.52 -0.50 -12.98
N LEU A 78 -13.65 -0.35 -13.67
CA LEU A 78 -14.62 -1.42 -13.86
C LEU A 78 -14.02 -2.60 -14.64
N ASP A 79 -13.22 -2.33 -15.67
CA ASP A 79 -12.52 -3.35 -16.42
C ASP A 79 -11.50 -4.13 -15.60
N ALA A 80 -10.80 -3.48 -14.68
CA ALA A 80 -9.87 -4.14 -13.78
C ALA A 80 -10.60 -5.01 -12.74
N ILE A 81 -11.75 -4.54 -12.23
CA ILE A 81 -12.59 -5.30 -11.31
C ILE A 81 -13.14 -6.55 -11.99
N LEU A 82 -13.73 -6.43 -13.19
CA LEU A 82 -14.26 -7.58 -13.95
C LEU A 82 -13.16 -8.60 -14.24
N ARG A 83 -11.99 -8.15 -14.71
CA ARG A 83 -10.82 -9.03 -14.92
C ARG A 83 -10.36 -9.69 -13.62
N GLY A 84 -10.34 -8.96 -12.51
CA GLY A 84 -9.97 -9.48 -11.19
C GLY A 84 -10.96 -10.49 -10.60
N ILE A 85 -12.25 -10.37 -10.92
CA ILE A 85 -13.27 -11.37 -10.57
C ILE A 85 -13.01 -12.68 -11.33
N ASP A 86 -12.72 -12.58 -12.64
CA ASP A 86 -12.43 -13.75 -13.48
C ASP A 86 -11.09 -14.39 -13.12
N ASN A 87 -10.06 -13.58 -12.87
CA ASN A 87 -8.73 -14.02 -12.48
C ASN A 87 -8.09 -13.04 -11.47
N PRO A 88 -8.05 -13.40 -10.18
CA PRO A 88 -7.45 -12.55 -9.14
C PRO A 88 -5.97 -12.22 -9.37
N ALA A 89 -5.25 -13.02 -10.17
CA ALA A 89 -3.84 -12.75 -10.50
C ALA A 89 -3.66 -11.55 -11.45
N THR A 90 -4.73 -11.04 -12.07
CA THR A 90 -4.67 -9.85 -12.93
C THR A 90 -4.95 -8.55 -12.17
N LEU A 91 -5.23 -8.63 -10.86
CA LEU A 91 -5.44 -7.44 -10.05
C LEU A 91 -4.18 -6.58 -10.08
N PRO A 92 -4.33 -5.24 -10.13
CA PRO A 92 -3.18 -4.38 -9.95
C PRO A 92 -2.54 -4.76 -8.62
N PRO A 93 -1.21 -4.73 -8.52
CA PRO A 93 -0.59 -4.79 -7.21
C PRO A 93 -1.29 -3.69 -6.40
N LEU A 94 -1.86 -4.07 -5.25
CA LEU A 94 -1.93 -3.11 -4.16
C LEU A 94 -0.54 -2.53 -4.13
N ASP A 95 -0.39 -1.21 -4.03
CA ASP A 95 0.86 -0.68 -3.53
C ASP A 95 1.06 -1.40 -2.19
N ALA A 96 1.75 -2.53 -2.26
CA ALA A 96 2.30 -3.23 -1.15
C ALA A 96 3.07 -2.11 -0.49
N GLN A 97 2.74 -1.90 0.78
CA GLN A 97 3.48 -1.09 1.73
C GLN A 97 4.86 -0.79 1.17
N PRO A 98 5.20 0.49 0.94
CA PRO A 98 6.32 0.93 0.11
C PRO A 98 7.45 -0.07 0.23
N ASP A 99 7.71 -0.78 -0.87
CA ASP A 99 8.64 -1.89 -0.98
C ASP A 99 9.82 -1.63 -0.04
N GLY A 100 9.86 -2.37 1.08
CA GLY A 100 10.76 -2.01 2.18
C GLY A 100 12.22 -1.98 1.73
N SER A 101 12.53 -2.77 0.70
CA SER A 101 13.84 -2.80 0.05
C SER A 101 14.18 -1.51 -0.71
N ALA A 102 13.21 -0.82 -1.32
CA ALA A 102 13.43 0.41 -2.07
C ALA A 102 13.59 1.65 -1.16
N ALA A 103 12.97 1.63 0.02
CA ALA A 103 13.09 2.70 1.01
C ALA A 103 14.32 2.55 1.92
N ALA A 104 14.88 1.35 2.04
CA ALA A 104 16.00 1.04 2.93
C ALA A 104 17.24 1.93 2.73
N PRO A 105 17.73 2.22 1.50
CA PRO A 105 18.91 3.07 1.31
C PRO A 105 18.72 4.51 1.79
N GLY A 106 17.56 5.10 1.47
CA GLY A 106 17.23 6.48 1.88
C GLY A 106 17.05 6.60 3.39
N LEU A 107 16.42 5.60 4.01
CA LEU A 107 16.23 5.54 5.45
C LEU A 107 17.55 5.29 6.19
N ALA A 108 18.43 4.42 5.66
CA ALA A 108 19.77 4.18 6.20
C ALA A 108 20.62 5.46 6.18
N ALA A 109 20.59 6.21 5.08
CA ALA A 109 21.31 7.48 4.97
C ALA A 109 20.81 8.52 5.99
N LEU A 110 19.49 8.62 6.19
CA LEU A 110 18.91 9.51 7.21
C LEU A 110 19.31 9.09 8.63
N ILE A 111 19.27 7.79 8.94
CA ILE A 111 19.69 7.26 10.26
C ILE A 111 21.16 7.54 10.49
N ASP A 112 22.01 7.37 9.47
CA ASP A 112 23.44 7.67 9.58
C ASP A 112 23.69 9.16 9.84
N ALA A 113 23.02 10.04 9.07
CA ALA A 113 23.13 11.49 9.24
C ALA A 113 22.67 11.94 10.64
N ALA A 114 21.53 11.45 11.11
CA ALA A 114 21.03 11.72 12.45
C ALA A 114 21.97 11.20 13.54
N ALA A 115 22.54 10.01 13.36
CA ALA A 115 23.53 9.45 14.27
C ALA A 115 24.85 10.26 14.30
N ARG A 116 25.16 11.05 13.27
CA ARG A 116 26.28 12.00 13.23
C ARG A 116 25.93 13.37 13.82
N GLY A 117 24.70 13.56 14.29
CA GLY A 117 24.24 14.81 14.89
C GLY A 117 23.59 15.80 13.92
N ASP A 118 23.19 15.36 12.72
CA ASP A 118 22.41 16.21 11.81
C ASP A 118 21.01 16.46 12.39
N ALA A 119 20.77 17.71 12.80
CA ALA A 119 19.52 18.14 13.42
C ALA A 119 18.32 18.07 12.46
N GLN A 120 18.54 18.28 11.16
CA GLN A 120 17.48 18.17 10.15
C GLN A 120 17.10 16.70 9.94
N ALA A 121 18.10 15.82 9.81
CA ALA A 121 17.86 14.37 9.70
C ALA A 121 17.16 13.81 10.94
N MET A 122 17.54 14.27 12.14
CA MET A 122 16.87 13.93 13.41
C MET A 122 15.40 14.34 13.43
N SER A 123 15.08 15.56 12.97
CA SER A 123 13.69 16.06 12.90
C SER A 123 12.84 15.26 11.92
N VAL A 124 13.39 14.97 10.73
CA VAL A 124 12.73 14.15 9.71
C VAL A 124 12.47 12.73 10.24
N LEU A 125 13.47 12.10 10.86
CA LEU A 125 13.32 10.78 11.46
C LEU A 125 12.30 10.74 12.60
N ALA A 126 12.27 11.78 13.44
CA ALA A 126 11.28 11.87 14.52
C ALA A 126 9.84 11.93 13.97
N ASN A 127 9.60 12.77 12.95
CA ASN A 127 8.30 12.87 12.29
C ASN A 127 7.90 11.54 11.61
N MET A 128 8.84 10.89 10.93
CA MET A 128 8.58 9.59 10.29
C MET A 128 8.27 8.50 11.33
N ALA A 129 9.06 8.43 12.42
CA ALA A 129 8.81 7.47 13.50
C ALA A 129 7.44 7.68 14.15
N GLU A 130 7.01 8.93 14.33
CA GLU A 130 5.69 9.25 14.86
C GLU A 130 4.55 8.81 13.93
N GLN A 131 4.70 9.03 12.62
CA GLN A 131 3.73 8.57 11.62
C GLN A 131 3.69 7.02 11.54
N MET A 132 4.86 6.37 11.59
CA MET A 132 4.96 4.91 11.61
C MET A 132 4.31 4.31 12.88
N MET A 133 4.46 4.96 14.03
CA MET A 133 3.76 4.56 15.27
C MET A 133 2.24 4.69 15.14
N LYS A 134 1.74 5.74 14.46
CA LYS A 134 0.30 5.93 14.20
C LYS A 134 -0.26 4.92 13.19
N ALA A 135 0.54 4.46 12.24
CA ALA A 135 0.14 3.48 11.23
C ALA A 135 -0.11 2.06 11.81
N GLY A 136 0.52 1.73 12.95
CA GLY A 136 0.34 0.43 13.60
C GLY A 136 1.11 -0.73 12.95
N GLY A 137 1.00 -1.92 13.55
CA GLY A 137 1.64 -3.15 13.04
C GLY A 137 3.18 -3.11 13.00
N ASP A 138 3.76 -3.70 11.95
CA ASP A 138 5.21 -3.80 11.76
C ASP A 138 5.91 -2.43 11.70
N MET A 139 5.26 -1.43 11.11
CA MET A 139 5.82 -0.08 10.99
C MET A 139 5.89 0.62 12.36
N ALA A 140 4.90 0.41 13.23
CA ALA A 140 4.95 0.96 14.59
C ALA A 140 6.09 0.37 15.41
N LEU A 141 6.34 -0.94 15.25
CA LEU A 141 7.50 -1.59 15.85
C LEU A 141 8.80 -0.97 15.33
N LEU A 142 8.94 -0.78 14.01
CA LEU A 142 10.13 -0.17 13.41
C LEU A 142 10.34 1.27 13.89
N GLY A 143 9.28 2.09 13.93
CA GLY A 143 9.29 3.45 14.47
C GLY A 143 9.77 3.49 15.93
N GLY A 144 9.31 2.54 16.75
CA GLY A 144 9.79 2.39 18.13
C GLY A 144 11.27 1.97 18.26
N ARG A 145 11.83 1.33 17.23
CA ARG A 145 13.26 0.93 17.18
C ARG A 145 14.17 1.99 16.56
N MET A 146 13.64 3.02 15.91
CA MET A 146 14.43 4.08 15.25
C MET A 146 15.47 4.71 16.18
N ARG A 147 15.13 4.99 17.45
CA ARG A 147 16.08 5.56 18.41
C ARG A 147 17.27 4.63 18.67
N ARG A 148 17.04 3.31 18.72
CA ARG A 148 18.10 2.30 18.91
C ARG A 148 19.01 2.24 17.69
N LEU A 149 18.43 2.29 16.49
CA LEU A 149 19.17 2.34 15.23
C LEU A 149 20.05 3.61 15.12
N VAL A 150 19.52 4.78 15.50
CA VAL A 150 20.30 6.03 15.57
C VAL A 150 21.43 5.93 16.61
N ASN A 151 21.17 5.30 17.76
CA ASN A 151 22.18 5.08 18.80
C ASN A 151 23.23 4.01 18.44
N GLY A 152 23.17 3.43 17.24
CA GLY A 152 24.18 2.49 16.73
C GLY A 152 23.88 1.02 16.95
N GLU A 153 22.68 0.65 17.39
CA GLU A 153 22.31 -0.76 17.54
C GLU A 153 22.11 -1.44 16.18
N ARG A 154 22.73 -2.60 15.98
CA ARG A 154 22.73 -3.33 14.69
C ARG A 154 22.34 -4.80 14.80
N ASP A 155 21.90 -5.24 15.97
CA ASP A 155 21.52 -6.64 16.20
C ASP A 155 20.10 -6.90 15.65
N ALA A 156 20.01 -7.72 14.60
CA ALA A 156 18.77 -7.96 13.87
C ALA A 156 17.71 -8.68 14.73
N ASP A 157 18.11 -9.60 15.61
CA ASP A 157 17.17 -10.40 16.41
C ASP A 157 16.36 -9.57 17.42
N PRO A 158 16.97 -8.77 18.30
CA PRO A 158 16.23 -7.93 19.24
C PRO A 158 15.53 -6.73 18.57
N LEU A 159 15.93 -6.37 17.35
CA LEU A 159 15.27 -5.32 16.57
C LEU A 159 14.05 -5.86 15.80
N ALA A 160 14.12 -7.09 15.28
CA ALA A 160 13.03 -7.76 14.57
C ALA A 160 11.96 -8.37 15.50
N ALA A 161 12.24 -8.42 16.81
CA ALA A 161 11.35 -9.03 17.79
C ALA A 161 9.92 -8.48 17.72
N GLY A 162 8.96 -9.36 17.41
CA GLY A 162 7.54 -9.05 17.30
C GLY A 162 7.09 -8.55 15.92
N MET A 163 8.00 -8.34 14.97
CA MET A 163 7.66 -7.98 13.60
C MET A 163 7.19 -9.19 12.80
N GLY A 164 6.24 -8.97 11.90
CA GLY A 164 5.87 -9.89 10.84
C GLY A 164 6.98 -10.04 9.78
N PRO A 165 6.77 -10.94 8.80
CA PRO A 165 7.77 -11.25 7.77
C PRO A 165 8.24 -10.01 7.00
N LEU A 166 7.31 -9.11 6.68
CA LEU A 166 7.60 -7.89 5.91
C LEU A 166 8.42 -6.86 6.71
N GLY A 167 8.03 -6.58 7.96
CA GLY A 167 8.80 -5.69 8.82
C GLY A 167 10.23 -6.19 9.05
N ARG A 168 10.39 -7.52 9.16
CA ARG A 168 11.70 -8.16 9.31
C ARG A 168 12.57 -8.02 8.07
N GLU A 169 12.01 -8.21 6.88
CA GLU A 169 12.73 -8.04 5.60
C GLU A 169 13.20 -6.59 5.39
N LEU A 170 12.35 -5.61 5.70
CA LEU A 170 12.71 -4.19 5.67
C LEU A 170 13.84 -3.89 6.66
N LEU A 171 13.74 -4.40 7.90
CA LEU A 171 14.77 -4.18 8.92
C LEU A 171 16.12 -4.79 8.51
N ILE A 172 16.12 -6.01 7.96
CA ILE A 172 17.34 -6.66 7.48
C ILE A 172 17.97 -5.83 6.36
N SER A 173 17.18 -5.43 5.37
CA SER A 173 17.63 -4.58 4.26
C SER A 173 18.22 -3.25 4.78
N LEU A 174 17.60 -2.65 5.79
CA LEU A 174 18.07 -1.42 6.43
C LEU A 174 19.41 -1.62 7.15
N LEU A 175 19.58 -2.73 7.86
CA LEU A 175 20.83 -3.06 8.55
C LEU A 175 21.97 -3.32 7.55
N ASP A 176 21.69 -3.99 6.43
CA ASP A 176 22.65 -4.21 5.36
C ASP A 176 23.11 -2.88 4.73
N GLU A 177 22.19 -1.96 4.43
CA GLU A 177 22.55 -0.63 3.91
C GLU A 177 23.34 0.19 4.94
N LEU A 178 22.97 0.13 6.23
CA LEU A 178 23.73 0.79 7.30
C LEU A 178 25.14 0.21 7.44
N ALA A 179 25.32 -1.10 7.26
CA ALA A 179 26.63 -1.75 7.26
C ALA A 179 27.49 -1.31 6.07
N ARG A 180 26.89 -1.05 4.91
CA ARG A 180 27.61 -0.48 3.74
C ARG A 180 28.05 0.97 3.96
N LEU A 181 27.24 1.78 4.64
CA LEU A 181 27.55 3.18 4.93
C LEU A 181 28.61 3.35 6.03
N ARG A 182 28.74 2.36 6.92
CA ARG A 182 29.80 2.26 7.92
C ARG A 182 30.48 0.89 7.85
N PRO A 183 31.38 0.66 6.88
CA PRO A 183 32.26 -0.49 6.96
C PRO A 183 33.06 -0.34 8.25
N GLN A 184 32.90 -1.30 9.17
CA GLN A 184 33.72 -1.39 10.38
C GLN A 184 35.18 -1.66 10.03
#